data_AF-A0A1V2LIV5-F1
#
_entry.id   AF-A0A1V2LIV5-F1
#
_cell.length_a   1.000
_cell.length_b   1.000
_cell.length_c   1.000
_cell.angle_alpha   90.00
_cell.angle_beta   90.00
_cell.angle_gamma   90.00
#
_symmetry.space_group_name_H-M   'P 1'
#
loop_
_entity.id
_entity.type
_entity.pdbx_description
1 polymer ?
#
loop_
_entity_poly.entity_id
_entity_poly.type
_entity_poly.pdbx_seq_one_letter_code
_entity_poly.pdbx_strand_id
1 'polypeptide(L)'
;MDPFRLMRENKKKYSFVVSLYEYENTIPTLWETVESFMKEYPQHIHPNNSIDFITDKAPLGKYGLEFGDSPYNLCHFWSNFEIGDLNFFRSEQYLDYFEYLSKTGGFYYERWGDAPVHSLGATLLLDRDEIFHFEDIGYNHVPFFSYPEGKQVMKYKRCVAPPNTDNINVQLGSCLPRWWRSGSGKKFLKEYYHEDEYLLFKEHYNI
;
A
#
# COMPACT_ATOMS: atom_id res chain seq x y z
N MET A 1 -10.24 -17.21 -7.02
CA MET A 1 -10.31 -15.76 -7.27
C MET A 1 -9.36 -15.46 -8.40
N ASP A 2 -9.84 -14.79 -9.45
CA ASP A 2 -9.00 -14.25 -10.51
C ASP A 2 -8.65 -12.80 -10.12
N PRO A 3 -7.37 -12.49 -9.80
CA PRO A 3 -7.00 -11.17 -9.32
C PRO A 3 -7.15 -10.10 -10.40
N PHE A 4 -6.92 -10.42 -11.68
CA PHE A 4 -7.07 -9.45 -12.78
C PHE A 4 -8.54 -9.11 -13.01
N ARG A 5 -9.42 -10.12 -12.94
CA ARG A 5 -10.87 -9.90 -12.99
C ARG A 5 -11.34 -9.01 -11.85
N LEU A 6 -10.88 -9.27 -10.62
CA LEU A 6 -11.22 -8.46 -9.44
C LEU A 6 -10.79 -7.01 -9.63
N MET A 7 -9.53 -6.78 -10.05
CA MET A 7 -9.01 -5.44 -10.28
C MET A 7 -9.85 -4.69 -11.32
N ARG A 8 -10.17 -5.35 -12.45
CA ARG A 8 -10.99 -4.75 -13.51
C ARG A 8 -12.43 -4.45 -13.07
N GLU A 9 -13.11 -5.41 -12.47
CA GLU A 9 -14.52 -5.25 -12.06
C GLU A 9 -14.69 -4.21 -10.96
N ASN A 10 -13.69 -4.05 -10.09
CA ASN A 10 -13.68 -3.07 -9.00
C ASN A 10 -12.89 -1.79 -9.32
N LYS A 11 -12.51 -1.58 -10.59
CA LYS A 11 -11.80 -0.39 -11.07
C LYS A 11 -10.52 -0.06 -10.29
N LYS A 12 -9.80 -1.10 -9.84
CA LYS A 12 -8.50 -0.94 -9.17
C LYS A 12 -7.40 -0.85 -10.21
N LYS A 13 -6.44 0.03 -9.98
CA LYS A 13 -5.31 0.33 -10.87
C LYS A 13 -3.96 -0.09 -10.32
N TYR A 14 -3.80 -0.14 -9.00
CA TYR A 14 -2.56 -0.57 -8.37
C TYR A 14 -2.87 -1.47 -7.18
N SER A 15 -2.05 -2.49 -6.96
CA SER A 15 -2.24 -3.37 -5.82
C SER A 15 -0.96 -4.03 -5.35
N PHE A 16 -0.97 -4.39 -4.08
CA PHE A 16 0.18 -4.90 -3.36
C PHE A 16 -0.24 -5.94 -2.31
N VAL A 17 0.73 -6.65 -1.77
CA VAL A 17 0.57 -7.58 -0.63
C VAL A 17 1.38 -7.11 0.58
N VAL A 18 2.56 -6.55 0.36
CA VAL A 18 3.46 -6.09 1.42
C VAL A 18 3.72 -4.59 1.26
N SER A 19 3.82 -3.87 2.37
CA SER A 19 4.26 -2.49 2.41
C SER A 19 5.26 -2.30 3.55
N LEU A 20 6.36 -1.60 3.28
CA LEU A 20 7.52 -1.49 4.16
C LEU A 20 7.98 -0.04 4.28
N TYR A 21 8.89 0.20 5.23
CA TYR A 21 9.68 1.43 5.28
C TYR A 21 10.92 1.29 4.39
N GLU A 22 11.22 2.33 3.62
CA GLU A 22 12.47 2.43 2.86
C GLU A 22 13.63 2.86 3.77
N TYR A 23 14.86 2.57 3.37
CA TYR A 23 16.05 3.14 3.96
C TYR A 23 16.27 4.57 3.46
N GLU A 24 16.10 5.56 4.33
CA GLU A 24 16.24 6.99 4.00
C GLU A 24 17.52 7.33 3.24
N ASN A 25 18.65 6.72 3.62
CA ASN A 25 19.97 6.92 2.96
C ASN A 25 20.01 6.56 1.47
N THR A 26 19.00 5.85 0.97
CA THR A 26 18.91 5.43 -0.44
C THR A 26 18.15 6.44 -1.31
N ILE A 27 17.37 7.30 -0.65
CA ILE A 27 16.43 8.25 -1.25
C ILE A 27 16.46 9.64 -0.59
N PRO A 28 17.62 10.19 -0.16
CA PRO A 28 17.67 11.42 0.63
C PRO A 28 16.99 12.63 -0.03
N THR A 29 16.99 12.74 -1.37
CA THR A 29 16.35 13.86 -2.09
C THR A 29 15.06 13.49 -2.82
N LEU A 30 14.61 12.23 -2.72
CA LEU A 30 13.42 11.76 -3.45
C LEU A 30 12.17 12.56 -3.08
N TRP A 31 11.89 12.70 -1.78
CA TRP A 31 10.67 13.39 -1.34
C TRP A 31 10.68 14.88 -1.72
N GLU A 32 11.80 15.58 -1.53
CA GLU A 32 11.94 16.99 -1.95
C GLU A 32 11.69 17.17 -3.46
N THR A 33 12.18 16.21 -4.26
CA THR A 33 11.91 16.19 -5.71
C THR A 33 10.43 15.97 -6.00
N VAL A 34 9.77 15.05 -5.29
CA VAL A 34 8.32 14.83 -5.42
C VAL A 34 7.51 16.06 -5.00
N GLU A 35 7.89 16.74 -3.92
CA GLU A 35 7.25 18.00 -3.50
C GLU A 35 7.38 19.09 -4.56
N SER A 36 8.52 19.15 -5.24
CA SER A 36 8.75 20.09 -6.34
C SER A 36 7.88 19.75 -7.55
N PHE A 37 7.75 18.47 -7.89
CA PHE A 37 6.80 17.99 -8.89
C PHE A 37 5.35 18.36 -8.54
N MET A 38 4.90 18.15 -7.29
CA MET A 38 3.53 18.49 -6.87
C MET A 38 3.21 19.98 -7.01
N LYS A 39 4.21 20.86 -6.82
CA LYS A 39 4.07 22.31 -6.99
C LYS A 39 4.00 22.73 -8.46
N GLU A 40 4.76 22.05 -9.32
CA GLU A 40 4.83 22.36 -10.76
C GLU A 40 3.66 21.73 -11.55
N TYR A 41 3.18 20.57 -11.12
CA TYR A 41 2.09 19.82 -11.74
C TYR A 41 0.91 19.56 -10.79
N PRO A 42 0.31 20.60 -10.18
CA PRO A 42 -0.81 20.42 -9.24
C PRO A 42 -2.03 19.76 -9.88
N GLN A 43 -2.19 19.87 -11.20
CA GLN A 43 -3.27 19.22 -11.96
C GLN A 43 -3.19 17.68 -11.97
N HIS A 44 -1.99 17.12 -11.74
CA HIS A 44 -1.77 15.68 -11.72
C HIS A 44 -2.07 15.06 -10.35
N ILE A 45 -2.18 15.89 -9.30
CA ILE A 45 -2.42 15.42 -7.95
C ILE A 45 -3.90 15.16 -7.76
N HIS A 46 -4.25 13.90 -7.50
CA HIS A 46 -5.65 13.53 -7.35
C HIS A 46 -6.22 14.15 -6.06
N PRO A 47 -7.42 14.76 -6.07
CA PRO A 47 -7.98 15.40 -4.87
C PRO A 47 -8.31 14.40 -3.75
N ASN A 48 -8.61 13.14 -4.11
CA ASN A 48 -8.84 12.03 -3.18
C ASN A 48 -7.64 11.08 -3.09
N ASN A 49 -6.41 11.60 -3.21
CA ASN A 49 -5.19 10.80 -3.12
C ASN A 49 -4.99 10.20 -1.71
N SER A 50 -3.94 9.40 -1.53
CA SER A 50 -3.57 8.78 -0.26
C SER A 50 -2.24 9.32 0.28
N ILE A 51 -1.99 10.63 0.19
CA ILE A 51 -0.77 11.26 0.71
C ILE A 51 -0.57 11.01 2.21
N ASP A 52 -1.65 10.93 2.98
CA ASP A 52 -1.59 10.65 4.42
C ASP A 52 -0.92 9.30 4.71
N PHE A 53 -0.99 8.31 3.81
CA PHE A 53 -0.27 7.04 3.99
C PHE A 53 1.25 7.25 4.06
N ILE A 54 1.79 8.17 3.27
CA ILE A 54 3.22 8.42 3.13
C ILE A 54 3.74 9.58 3.98
N THR A 55 2.87 10.40 4.58
CA THR A 55 3.30 11.55 5.42
C THR A 55 2.89 11.43 6.89
N ASP A 56 1.92 10.58 7.22
CA ASP A 56 1.47 10.39 8.59
C ASP A 56 2.58 9.75 9.43
N LYS A 57 3.07 10.49 10.42
CA LYS A 57 4.09 10.06 11.39
C LYS A 57 3.51 9.75 12.77
N ALA A 58 2.19 9.78 12.93
CA ALA A 58 1.57 9.50 14.21
C ALA A 58 1.90 8.06 14.65
N PRO A 59 2.13 7.82 15.95
CA PRO A 59 2.41 6.50 16.50
C PRO A 59 1.36 5.46 16.07
N LEU A 60 1.81 4.22 15.92
CA LEU A 60 0.95 3.07 15.62
C LEU A 60 1.01 2.10 16.81
N GLY A 61 -0.08 2.04 17.57
CA GLY A 61 -0.13 1.24 18.78
C GLY A 61 0.80 1.79 19.88
N LYS A 62 1.52 0.89 20.57
CA LYS A 62 2.38 1.26 21.71
C LYS A 62 3.79 1.70 21.31
N TYR A 63 4.14 1.57 20.03
CA TYR A 63 5.48 1.84 19.52
C TYR A 63 5.44 3.02 18.55
N GLY A 64 6.35 3.96 18.73
CA GLY A 64 6.63 5.03 17.77
C GLY A 64 7.90 4.70 16.99
N LEU A 65 7.92 5.01 15.70
CA LEU A 65 9.15 5.07 14.93
C LEU A 65 9.61 6.53 14.92
N GLU A 66 10.92 6.73 15.05
CA GLU A 66 11.51 8.03 14.81
C GLU A 66 11.71 8.20 13.30
N PHE A 67 11.24 9.33 12.78
CA PHE A 67 11.40 9.72 11.39
C PHE A 67 12.26 10.97 11.34
N GLY A 68 13.02 11.16 10.26
CA GLY A 68 13.76 12.40 10.01
C GLY A 68 12.84 13.62 9.84
N ASP A 69 13.44 14.77 9.54
CA ASP A 69 12.72 16.03 9.40
C ASP A 69 11.83 16.08 8.15
N SER A 70 12.17 15.32 7.10
CA SER A 70 11.40 15.21 5.85
C SER A 70 9.96 14.76 6.12
N PRO A 71 8.91 15.38 5.54
CA PRO A 71 7.53 14.93 5.73
C PRO A 71 7.28 13.47 5.36
N TYR A 72 8.07 12.91 4.43
CA TYR A 72 7.95 11.50 4.06
C TYR A 72 8.28 10.57 5.23
N ASN A 73 7.36 9.68 5.55
CA ASN A 73 7.51 8.67 6.60
C ASN A 73 8.19 7.38 6.10
N LEU A 74 8.72 7.38 4.86
CA LEU A 74 9.42 6.27 4.21
C LEU A 74 8.53 5.08 3.79
N CYS A 75 7.22 5.14 3.98
CA CYS A 75 6.32 4.05 3.60
C CYS A 75 6.18 3.89 2.09
N HIS A 76 6.29 2.64 1.63
CA HIS A 76 6.05 2.26 0.26
C HIS A 76 5.40 0.87 0.16
N PHE A 77 4.75 0.60 -0.95
CA PHE A 77 4.31 -0.73 -1.38
C PHE A 77 5.50 -1.49 -1.98
N TRP A 78 5.67 -2.75 -1.58
CA TRP A 78 6.86 -3.52 -1.95
C TRP A 78 6.70 -4.15 -3.34
N SER A 79 7.39 -3.55 -4.33
CA SER A 79 7.15 -3.80 -5.75
C SER A 79 7.55 -5.19 -6.26
N ASN A 80 8.24 -6.01 -5.43
CA ASN A 80 8.49 -7.42 -5.75
C ASN A 80 7.19 -8.20 -6.00
N PHE A 81 6.05 -7.74 -5.45
CA PHE A 81 4.72 -8.17 -5.86
C PHE A 81 3.85 -6.95 -6.21
N GLU A 82 3.44 -6.88 -7.47
CA GLU A 82 2.48 -5.87 -7.95
C GLU A 82 1.50 -6.51 -8.93
N ILE A 83 0.24 -6.12 -8.81
CA ILE A 83 -0.72 -6.24 -9.92
C ILE A 83 -1.17 -4.83 -10.25
N GLY A 84 -0.67 -4.29 -11.36
CA GLY A 84 -0.93 -2.93 -11.80
C GLY A 84 -1.62 -2.87 -13.16
N ASP A 85 -2.52 -1.90 -13.34
CA ASP A 85 -3.05 -1.52 -14.64
C ASP A 85 -1.98 -0.70 -15.38
N LEU A 86 -1.47 -1.26 -16.47
CA LEU A 86 -0.45 -0.60 -17.29
C LEU A 86 -0.93 0.73 -17.89
N ASN A 87 -2.25 0.97 -18.00
CA ASN A 87 -2.76 2.26 -18.45
C ASN A 87 -2.47 3.39 -17.45
N PHE A 88 -2.35 3.08 -16.15
CA PHE A 88 -1.88 4.06 -15.17
C PHE A 88 -0.42 4.44 -15.44
N PHE A 89 0.47 3.45 -15.60
CA PHE A 89 1.88 3.70 -15.88
C PHE A 89 2.14 4.35 -17.25
N ARG A 90 1.18 4.25 -18.18
CA ARG A 90 1.20 4.91 -19.51
C ARG A 90 0.44 6.23 -19.54
N SER A 91 -0.19 6.63 -18.44
CA SER A 91 -0.93 7.88 -18.37
C SER A 91 0.02 9.07 -18.41
N GLU A 92 -0.48 10.21 -18.90
CA GLU A 92 0.26 11.47 -18.94
C GLU A 92 0.79 11.84 -17.55
N GLN A 93 -0.05 11.74 -16.50
CA GLN A 93 0.36 12.10 -15.15
C GLN A 93 1.53 11.25 -14.61
N TYR A 94 1.59 9.96 -14.93
CA TYR A 94 2.68 9.09 -14.47
C TYR A 94 3.94 9.28 -15.31
N LEU A 95 3.79 9.50 -16.62
CA LEU A 95 4.92 9.77 -17.51
C LEU A 95 5.59 11.11 -17.17
N ASP A 96 4.81 12.17 -16.92
CA ASP A 96 5.33 13.46 -16.48
C ASP A 96 6.05 13.34 -15.13
N TYR A 97 5.44 12.62 -14.17
CA TYR A 97 6.06 12.32 -12.87
C TYR A 97 7.40 11.59 -13.02
N PHE A 98 7.43 10.50 -13.78
CA PHE A 98 8.64 9.72 -13.98
C PHE A 98 9.71 10.51 -14.75
N GLU A 99 9.34 11.27 -15.76
CA GLU A 99 10.26 12.13 -16.52
C GLU A 99 10.86 13.21 -15.62
N TYR A 100 10.06 13.81 -14.74
CA TYR A 100 10.52 14.78 -13.74
C TYR A 100 11.61 14.17 -12.85
N LEU A 101 11.35 12.99 -12.27
CA LEU A 101 12.32 12.27 -11.45
C LEU A 101 13.56 11.85 -12.23
N SER A 102 13.38 11.37 -13.47
CA SER A 102 14.51 10.90 -14.28
C SER A 102 15.49 12.02 -14.61
N LYS A 103 15.02 13.27 -14.75
CA LYS A 103 15.86 14.43 -15.08
C LYS A 103 16.76 14.87 -13.93
N THR A 104 16.42 14.58 -12.67
CA THR A 104 17.26 14.94 -11.51
C THR A 104 18.45 14.00 -11.32
N GLY A 105 18.42 12.82 -11.94
CA GLY A 105 19.49 11.83 -11.85
C GLY A 105 19.53 11.03 -10.55
N GLY A 106 18.53 11.16 -9.68
CA GLY A 106 18.47 10.46 -8.38
C GLY A 106 18.55 8.92 -8.49
N PHE A 107 18.11 8.35 -9.61
CA PHE A 107 18.30 6.92 -9.91
C PHE A 107 19.78 6.49 -10.02
N TYR A 108 20.69 7.40 -10.34
CA TYR A 108 22.12 7.13 -10.55
C TYR A 108 23.02 7.75 -9.49
N TYR A 109 22.69 8.96 -9.04
CA TYR A 109 23.46 9.67 -8.00
C TYR A 109 23.07 9.22 -6.58
N GLU A 110 21.86 8.70 -6.42
CA GLU A 110 21.40 8.01 -5.21
C GLU A 110 21.04 6.56 -5.56
N ARG A 111 20.08 5.94 -4.86
CA ARG A 111 19.62 4.58 -5.14
C ARG A 111 18.10 4.49 -5.06
N TRP A 112 17.42 5.36 -5.81
CA TRP A 112 15.97 5.37 -5.88
C TRP A 112 15.47 4.03 -6.44
N GLY A 113 14.88 3.23 -5.57
CA GLY A 113 14.22 1.99 -5.95
C GLY A 113 12.91 2.28 -6.70
N ASP A 114 12.50 1.33 -7.54
CA ASP A 114 11.18 1.37 -8.17
C ASP A 114 10.05 1.32 -7.14
N ALA A 115 10.21 0.58 -6.04
CA ALA A 115 9.19 0.46 -4.99
C ALA A 115 8.74 1.81 -4.39
N PRO A 116 9.63 2.68 -3.86
CA PRO A 116 9.22 4.01 -3.40
C PRO A 116 8.73 4.90 -4.55
N VAL A 117 9.28 4.80 -5.77
CA VAL A 117 8.84 5.61 -6.92
C VAL A 117 7.41 5.25 -7.36
N HIS A 118 7.11 3.96 -7.53
CA HIS A 118 5.77 3.47 -7.86
C HIS A 118 4.77 3.84 -6.76
N SER A 119 5.18 3.75 -5.50
CA SER A 119 4.32 4.05 -4.35
C SER A 119 3.99 5.52 -4.24
N LEU A 120 4.97 6.41 -4.39
CA LEU A 120 4.76 7.86 -4.40
C LEU A 120 3.88 8.26 -5.60
N GLY A 121 4.15 7.71 -6.78
CA GLY A 121 3.30 7.91 -7.96
C GLY A 121 1.87 7.44 -7.74
N ALA A 122 1.66 6.20 -7.28
CA ALA A 122 0.32 5.66 -7.03
C ALA A 122 -0.42 6.45 -5.95
N THR A 123 0.24 6.79 -4.84
CA THR A 123 -0.41 7.45 -3.70
C THR A 123 -0.79 8.90 -3.96
N LEU A 124 -0.13 9.58 -4.90
CA LEU A 124 -0.40 10.98 -5.25
C LEU A 124 -1.31 11.14 -6.48
N LEU A 125 -1.14 10.28 -7.48
CA LEU A 125 -1.74 10.45 -8.81
C LEU A 125 -3.05 9.67 -9.01
N LEU A 126 -3.34 8.69 -8.15
CA LEU A 126 -4.56 7.91 -8.19
C LEU A 126 -5.57 8.38 -7.14
N ASP A 127 -6.83 8.05 -7.36
CA ASP A 127 -7.78 8.01 -6.25
C ASP A 127 -7.33 6.91 -5.27
N ARG A 128 -7.37 7.19 -3.96
CA ARG A 128 -7.03 6.20 -2.91
C ARG A 128 -7.80 4.89 -3.10
N ASP A 129 -9.04 4.95 -3.56
CA ASP A 129 -9.92 3.80 -3.76
C ASP A 129 -9.56 2.99 -5.03
N GLU A 130 -8.65 3.46 -5.87
CA GLU A 130 -8.10 2.70 -6.99
C GLU A 130 -6.91 1.82 -6.58
N ILE A 131 -6.38 2.00 -5.36
CA ILE A 131 -5.32 1.17 -4.79
C ILE A 131 -5.95 0.02 -3.99
N PHE A 132 -5.44 -1.20 -4.13
CA PHE A 132 -5.99 -2.39 -3.47
C PHE A 132 -4.93 -3.21 -2.74
N HIS A 133 -5.23 -3.60 -1.50
CA HIS A 133 -4.38 -4.51 -0.73
C HIS A 133 -4.93 -5.94 -0.77
N PHE A 134 -4.15 -6.87 -1.32
CA PHE A 134 -4.50 -8.30 -1.36
C PHE A 134 -4.17 -8.99 -0.04
N GLU A 135 -5.12 -8.96 0.91
CA GLU A 135 -4.95 -9.65 2.21
C GLU A 135 -5.02 -11.18 2.13
N ASP A 136 -5.52 -11.71 1.01
CA ASP A 136 -5.89 -13.10 0.85
C ASP A 136 -4.96 -13.87 -0.11
N ILE A 137 -3.83 -13.26 -0.50
CA ILE A 137 -2.73 -13.86 -1.25
C ILE A 137 -1.58 -14.11 -0.28
N GLY A 138 -1.22 -15.38 -0.07
CA GLY A 138 0.02 -15.73 0.62
C GLY A 138 1.21 -15.47 -0.29
N TYR A 139 2.18 -14.68 0.19
CA TYR A 139 3.36 -14.27 -0.55
C TYR A 139 4.62 -14.36 0.31
N ASN A 140 5.73 -14.72 -0.33
CA ASN A 140 7.04 -14.74 0.28
C ASN A 140 8.05 -14.19 -0.71
N HIS A 141 8.82 -13.21 -0.25
CA HIS A 141 10.09 -12.83 -0.84
C HIS A 141 11.03 -12.52 0.32
N VAL A 142 12.20 -13.14 0.33
CA VAL A 142 13.12 -13.09 1.48
C VAL A 142 13.43 -11.63 1.85
N PRO A 143 13.41 -11.27 3.15
CA PRO A 143 13.17 -12.12 4.33
C PRO A 143 11.71 -12.20 4.79
N PHE A 144 10.76 -11.61 4.06
CA PHE A 144 9.40 -11.36 4.55
C PHE A 144 8.37 -12.37 4.04
N PHE A 145 7.51 -12.77 4.95
CA PHE A 145 6.32 -13.56 4.68
C PHE A 145 5.08 -12.73 4.95
N SER A 146 4.15 -12.72 4.00
CA SER A 146 2.80 -12.21 4.20
C SER A 146 1.81 -13.31 3.90
N TYR A 147 0.88 -13.53 4.81
CA TYR A 147 -0.17 -14.52 4.63
C TYR A 147 -1.47 -14.11 5.33
N PRO A 148 -2.62 -14.66 4.91
CA PRO A 148 -3.90 -14.34 5.53
C PRO A 148 -3.92 -14.81 6.99
N GLU A 149 -4.34 -13.96 7.93
CA GLU A 149 -4.44 -14.32 9.35
C GLU A 149 -5.77 -15.02 9.69
N GLY A 150 -6.81 -14.79 8.88
CA GLY A 150 -8.12 -15.40 9.08
C GLY A 150 -8.06 -16.91 8.87
N LYS A 151 -8.24 -17.70 9.94
CA LYS A 151 -8.21 -19.17 9.90
C LYS A 151 -9.12 -19.77 8.81
N GLN A 152 -10.29 -19.16 8.58
CA GLN A 152 -11.22 -19.61 7.54
C GLN A 152 -10.66 -19.36 6.14
N VAL A 153 -10.06 -18.20 5.90
CA VAL A 153 -9.40 -17.87 4.62
C VAL A 153 -8.23 -18.81 4.39
N MET A 154 -7.39 -19.04 5.40
CA MET A 154 -6.28 -19.99 5.31
C MET A 154 -6.76 -21.40 4.94
N LYS A 155 -7.81 -21.90 5.60
CA LYS A 155 -8.37 -23.23 5.33
C LYS A 155 -8.99 -23.31 3.94
N TYR A 156 -9.81 -22.33 3.57
CA TYR A 156 -10.52 -22.28 2.29
C TYR A 156 -9.55 -22.18 1.10
N LYS A 157 -8.54 -21.31 1.22
CA LYS A 157 -7.51 -21.10 0.19
C LYS A 157 -6.33 -22.07 0.28
N ARG A 158 -6.33 -22.98 1.27
CA ARG A 158 -5.24 -23.95 1.52
C ARG A 158 -3.88 -23.26 1.66
N CYS A 159 -3.84 -22.15 2.40
CA CYS A 159 -2.61 -21.41 2.66
C CYS A 159 -1.63 -22.26 3.47
N VAL A 160 -0.36 -22.27 3.07
CA VAL A 160 0.72 -22.94 3.79
C VAL A 160 1.58 -21.86 4.45
N ALA A 161 1.31 -21.59 5.73
CA ALA A 161 2.17 -20.72 6.54
C ALA A 161 3.39 -21.52 7.01
N PRO A 162 4.63 -21.07 6.71
CA PRO A 162 5.81 -21.78 7.16
C PRO A 162 5.92 -21.75 8.70
N PRO A 163 6.33 -22.87 9.33
CA PRO A 163 6.49 -22.90 10.78
C PRO A 163 7.58 -21.93 11.21
N ASN A 164 7.39 -21.30 12.38
CA ASN A 164 8.35 -20.34 12.98
C ASN A 164 8.69 -19.14 12.07
N THR A 165 7.75 -18.72 11.22
CA THR A 165 7.90 -17.50 10.42
C THR A 165 6.88 -16.46 10.84
N ASP A 166 7.39 -15.25 11.01
CA ASP A 166 6.57 -14.12 11.37
C ASP A 166 5.84 -13.57 10.14
N ASN A 167 4.58 -13.19 10.34
CA ASN A 167 3.81 -12.45 9.35
C ASN A 167 4.17 -10.97 9.41
N ILE A 168 4.74 -10.42 8.34
CA ILE A 168 5.19 -9.02 8.30
C ILE A 168 4.03 -8.04 8.50
N ASN A 169 2.81 -8.42 8.12
CA ASN A 169 1.64 -7.54 8.00
C ASN A 169 1.46 -6.54 9.16
N VAL A 170 1.65 -6.96 10.42
CA VAL A 170 1.46 -6.11 11.60
C VAL A 170 2.73 -5.87 12.43
N GLN A 171 3.91 -6.19 11.88
CA GLN A 171 5.18 -5.93 12.56
C GLN A 171 5.65 -4.47 12.39
N LEU A 172 6.62 -4.07 13.20
CA LEU A 172 7.18 -2.70 13.18
C LEU A 172 7.74 -2.28 11.82
N GLY A 173 8.29 -3.22 11.05
CA GLY A 173 8.82 -2.95 9.71
C GLY A 173 7.75 -2.78 8.63
N SER A 174 6.47 -3.00 8.95
CA SER A 174 5.37 -2.91 8.00
C SER A 174 4.66 -1.55 8.08
N CYS A 175 4.34 -1.03 6.89
CA CYS A 175 3.48 0.13 6.72
C CYS A 175 2.00 -0.23 6.57
N LEU A 176 1.64 -1.52 6.59
CA LEU A 176 0.27 -1.96 6.32
C LEU A 176 -0.74 -1.44 7.36
N PRO A 177 -0.42 -1.35 8.67
CA PRO A 177 -1.33 -0.71 9.63
C PRO A 177 -1.58 0.77 9.31
N ARG A 178 -0.58 1.47 8.75
CA ARG A 178 -0.72 2.86 8.29
C ARG A 178 -1.60 2.94 7.05
N TRP A 179 -1.44 2.00 6.12
CA TRP A 179 -2.34 1.88 4.96
C TRP A 179 -3.80 1.65 5.38
N TRP A 180 -4.04 0.80 6.38
CA TRP A 180 -5.38 0.59 6.92
C TRP A 180 -5.97 1.82 7.61
N ARG A 181 -5.14 2.70 8.16
CA ARG A 181 -5.58 3.96 8.79
C ARG A 181 -5.88 5.05 7.76
N SER A 182 -5.00 5.23 6.78
CA SER A 182 -4.94 6.45 5.96
C SER A 182 -5.16 6.20 4.46
N GLY A 183 -5.07 4.96 3.99
CA GLY A 183 -5.38 4.57 2.61
C GLY A 183 -6.85 4.23 2.40
N SER A 184 -7.16 3.54 1.30
CA SER A 184 -8.48 2.90 1.09
C SER A 184 -8.63 1.57 1.83
N GLY A 185 -7.75 1.32 2.81
CA GLY A 185 -7.64 0.08 3.56
C GLY A 185 -8.88 -0.22 4.42
N LYS A 186 -8.74 -1.25 5.29
CA LYS A 186 -9.88 -1.85 6.00
C LYS A 186 -10.74 -0.81 6.72
N LYS A 187 -11.95 -0.59 6.21
CA LYS A 187 -13.02 0.02 7.00
C LYS A 187 -13.55 -1.08 7.92
N PHE A 188 -13.26 -0.95 9.22
CA PHE A 188 -13.81 -1.84 10.26
C PHE A 188 -15.29 -1.57 10.54
N LEU A 189 -15.88 -0.61 9.84
CA LEU A 189 -17.32 -0.44 9.76
C LEU A 189 -17.85 -1.52 8.81
N LYS A 190 -18.75 -2.37 9.31
CA LYS A 190 -19.47 -3.36 8.50
C LYS A 190 -20.26 -2.61 7.41
N GLU A 191 -19.66 -2.42 6.23
CA GLU A 191 -20.32 -1.71 5.10
C GLU A 191 -21.57 -2.47 4.61
N TYR A 192 -21.68 -3.76 4.94
CA TYR A 192 -22.88 -4.58 4.73
C TYR A 192 -23.36 -5.17 6.06
N TYR A 193 -24.04 -4.36 6.88
CA TYR A 193 -24.93 -4.91 7.90
C TYR A 193 -26.18 -5.45 7.19
N HIS A 194 -26.15 -6.74 6.83
CA HIS A 194 -27.39 -7.48 6.66
C HIS A 194 -27.89 -7.89 8.05
N GLU A 195 -29.02 -7.32 8.45
CA GLU A 195 -29.69 -7.61 9.73
C GLU A 195 -29.97 -9.12 9.85
N ASP A 196 -30.31 -9.76 8.73
CA ASP A 196 -30.56 -11.21 8.65
C ASP A 196 -29.34 -12.06 9.04
N GLU A 197 -28.12 -11.65 8.70
CA GLU A 197 -26.90 -12.37 9.10
C GLU A 197 -26.62 -12.23 10.60
N TYR A 198 -26.95 -11.07 11.19
CA TYR A 198 -26.83 -10.88 12.63
C TYR A 198 -27.88 -11.70 13.39
N LEU A 199 -29.11 -11.76 12.88
CA LEU A 199 -30.18 -12.58 13.46
C LEU A 199 -29.84 -14.07 13.37
N LEU A 200 -29.31 -14.54 12.24
CA LEU A 200 -28.83 -15.92 12.08
C LEU A 200 -27.67 -16.25 13.03
N PHE A 201 -26.71 -15.33 13.19
CA PHE A 201 -25.63 -15.49 14.17
C PHE A 201 -26.18 -15.58 15.59
N LYS A 202 -27.13 -14.69 15.94
CA LYS A 202 -27.75 -14.63 17.25
C LYS A 202 -28.51 -15.92 17.59
N GLU A 203 -29.30 -16.45 16.65
CA GLU A 203 -29.97 -17.75 16.78
C GLU A 203 -28.99 -18.92 16.89
N HIS A 204 -27.91 -18.93 16.11
CA HIS A 204 -26.94 -20.02 16.11
C HIS A 204 -26.12 -20.09 17.41
N TYR A 205 -25.88 -18.95 18.06
CA TYR A 205 -25.07 -18.86 19.26
C TYR A 205 -25.85 -18.60 20.56
N ASN A 206 -27.19 -18.58 20.50
CA ASN A 206 -28.09 -18.46 21.66
C ASN A 206 -27.83 -17.21 22.53
N ILE A 207 -27.57 -16.07 21.89
CA ILE A 207 -27.37 -14.74 22.50
C ILE A 207 -28.61 -13.88 22.26
#